data_AF-A0A9E2VS94-F1
#
_entry.id   AF-A0A9E2VS94-F1
#
_cell.length_a   1.000
_cell.length_b   1.000
_cell.length_c   1.000
_cell.angle_alpha   90.00
_cell.angle_beta   90.00
_cell.angle_gamma   90.00
#
_symmetry.space_group_name_H-M   'P 1'
#
loop_
_entity.id
_entity.type
_entity.pdbx_description
1 polymer ?
#
loop_
_entity_poly.entity_id
_entity_poly.type
_entity_poly.pdbx_seq_one_letter_code
_entity_poly.pdbx_strand_id
1 'polypeptide(L)' 'PLAGDQKASITIQPAKQVSLGAGAGVSVTREVQGGVVGLLLDGRGRPLQLPTDHAARVASLTKWFNAVDLYPKAGWGQG' A
#
# COMPACT_ATOMS: atom_id res chain seq x y z
N PRO A 1 11.98 7.23 3.54
CA PRO A 1 10.99 7.09 2.43
C PRO A 1 11.59 7.66 1.14
N LEU A 2 11.26 7.10 -0.02
CA LEU A 2 11.60 7.71 -1.32
C LEU A 2 10.68 8.93 -1.54
N ALA A 3 11.20 10.01 -2.11
CA ALA A 3 10.39 11.18 -2.43
C ALA A 3 9.35 10.88 -3.52
N GLY A 4 8.27 11.66 -3.59
CA GLY A 4 7.12 11.40 -4.48
C GLY A 4 7.45 11.37 -5.99
N ASP A 5 8.55 12.00 -6.39
CA ASP A 5 9.09 12.04 -7.74
C ASP A 5 10.12 10.93 -8.02
N GLN A 6 10.53 10.19 -6.99
CA GLN A 6 11.50 9.11 -7.11
C GLN A 6 10.81 7.78 -7.34
N LYS A 7 11.53 6.88 -8.03
CA LYS A 7 11.10 5.51 -8.27
C LYS A 7 12.17 4.54 -7.81
N ALA A 8 11.75 3.35 -7.40
CA ALA A 8 12.65 2.24 -7.12
C ALA A 8 12.10 0.93 -7.67
N SER A 9 13.01 0.05 -8.06
CA SER A 9 12.67 -1.34 -8.33
C SER A 9 12.65 -2.09 -7.00
N ILE A 10 11.55 -2.78 -6.72
CA ILE A 10 11.45 -3.71 -5.59
C ILE A 10 11.29 -5.13 -6.11
N THR A 11 11.94 -6.08 -5.43
CA THR A 11 11.75 -7.51 -5.64
C THR A 11 11.14 -8.11 -4.38
N ILE A 12 10.01 -8.79 -4.54
CA ILE A 12 9.30 -9.47 -3.45
C ILE A 12 9.48 -10.98 -3.66
N GLN A 13 9.97 -11.65 -2.61
CA GLN A 13 10.21 -13.10 -2.58
C GLN A 13 9.16 -13.75 -1.67
N PRO A 14 8.03 -14.23 -2.21
CA PRO A 14 6.98 -14.83 -1.39
C PRO A 14 7.38 -16.23 -0.89
N ALA A 15 6.81 -16.63 0.23
CA ALA A 15 6.88 -18.03 0.67
C ALA A 15 6.26 -18.97 -0.37
N LYS A 16 6.64 -20.25 -0.35
CA LYS A 16 6.28 -21.25 -1.38
C LYS A 16 4.77 -21.36 -1.68
N GLN A 17 3.91 -21.10 -0.70
CA GLN A 17 2.45 -21.21 -0.84
C GLN A 17 1.75 -19.86 -1.09
N VAL A 18 2.48 -18.75 -1.09
CA VAL A 18 1.92 -17.40 -1.27
C VAL A 18 2.02 -16.99 -2.73
N SER A 19 0.90 -16.56 -3.33
CA SER A 19 0.86 -15.99 -4.68
C SER A 19 0.64 -14.49 -4.64
N LEU A 20 1.47 -13.75 -5.38
CA LEU A 20 1.36 -12.29 -5.56
C LEU A 20 0.78 -11.93 -6.95
N GLY A 21 0.04 -12.86 -7.56
CA GLY A 21 -0.54 -12.71 -8.90
C GLY A 21 0.30 -13.31 -10.04
N ALA A 22 1.51 -13.79 -9.76
CA ALA A 22 2.39 -14.46 -10.74
C ALA A 22 2.49 -16.00 -10.53
N GLY A 23 1.74 -16.57 -9.58
CA GLY A 23 1.86 -17.96 -9.14
C GLY A 23 2.44 -18.09 -7.74
N ALA A 24 2.22 -19.25 -7.10
CA ALA A 24 2.69 -19.51 -5.73
C ALA A 24 4.22 -19.61 -5.67
N GLY A 25 4.84 -18.89 -4.74
CA GLY A 25 6.30 -18.87 -4.56
C GLY A 25 7.07 -18.14 -5.65
N VAL A 26 6.39 -17.54 -6.63
CA VAL A 26 7.03 -16.84 -7.75
C VAL A 26 7.40 -15.43 -7.32
N SER A 27 8.69 -15.09 -7.43
CA SER A 27 9.18 -13.74 -7.14
C SER A 27 8.62 -12.73 -8.14
N VAL A 28 8.27 -11.54 -7.64
CA VAL A 28 7.74 -10.46 -8.47
C VAL A 28 8.63 -9.23 -8.32
N THR A 29 9.01 -8.64 -9.44
CA THR A 29 9.73 -7.36 -9.49
C THR A 29 8.84 -6.29 -10.10
N ARG A 30 8.72 -5.15 -9.41
CA ARG A 30 7.92 -4.00 -9.83
C ARG A 30 8.63 -2.69 -9.55
N GLU A 31 8.37 -1.71 -10.40
CA GLU A 31 8.71 -0.32 -10.12
C GLU A 31 7.65 0.27 -9.18
N VAL A 32 8.08 0.91 -8.10
CA VAL A 32 7.23 1.64 -7.16
C VAL A 32 7.65 3.10 -7.12
N GLN A 33 6.66 3.98 -6.92
CA GLN A 33 6.88 5.39 -6.72
C GLN A 33 7.01 5.70 -5.23
N GLY A 34 7.92 6.61 -4.89
CA GLY A 34 8.04 7.11 -3.53
C GLY A 34 6.83 7.94 -3.10
N GLY A 35 6.81 8.32 -1.83
CA GLY A 35 5.69 9.02 -1.23
C GLY A 35 5.96 9.34 0.25
N VAL A 36 5.01 10.04 0.86
CA VAL A 36 5.08 10.48 2.27
C VAL A 36 5.11 9.28 3.22
N VAL A 37 4.45 8.20 2.81
CA VAL A 37 4.23 6.98 3.60
C VAL A 37 4.88 5.83 2.83
N GLY A 38 5.58 4.92 3.51
CA GLY A 38 6.33 3.83 2.88
C GLY A 38 5.44 2.81 2.13
N LEU A 39 5.91 1.56 2.01
CA LEU A 39 5.12 0.51 1.35
C LEU A 39 4.12 -0.14 2.31
N LEU A 40 2.86 -0.25 1.88
CA LEU A 40 1.82 -1.02 2.57
C LEU A 40 1.48 -2.27 1.74
N LEU A 41 1.62 -3.46 2.34
CA LEU A 41 1.36 -4.74 1.70
C LEU A 41 0.07 -5.36 2.26
N ASP A 42 -0.93 -5.58 1.40
CA ASP A 42 -2.16 -6.28 1.77
C ASP A 42 -2.05 -7.79 1.50
N GLY A 43 -1.73 -8.55 2.55
CA GLY A 43 -1.58 -10.01 2.50
C GLY A 43 -2.84 -10.80 2.90
N ARG A 44 -4.02 -10.20 2.93
CA ARG A 44 -5.25 -10.80 3.51
C ARG A 44 -5.81 -12.03 2.78
N GLY A 45 -5.20 -12.45 1.67
CA GLY A 45 -5.56 -13.69 0.97
C GLY A 45 -6.94 -13.69 0.29
N ARG A 46 -7.56 -12.52 0.11
CA ARG A 46 -8.87 -12.35 -0.56
C ARG A 46 -8.85 -11.17 -1.51
N PRO A 47 -9.73 -11.14 -2.53
CA PRO A 47 -9.82 -9.99 -3.43
C PRO A 47 -10.09 -8.68 -2.68
N LEU A 48 -9.36 -7.63 -3.08
CA LEU A 48 -9.59 -6.28 -2.59
C LEU A 48 -10.86 -5.71 -3.22
N GLN A 49 -11.96 -5.72 -2.48
CA GLN A 49 -13.22 -5.12 -2.92
C GLN A 49 -13.28 -3.66 -2.45
N LEU A 50 -13.16 -2.72 -3.39
CA LEU A 50 -13.37 -1.29 -3.14
C LEU A 50 -14.72 -0.85 -3.73
N PRO A 51 -15.45 0.07 -3.07
CA PRO A 51 -16.64 0.67 -3.66
C PRO A 51 -16.34 1.28 -5.04
N THR A 52 -17.30 1.16 -5.96
CA THR A 52 -17.21 1.79 -7.28
C THR A 52 -17.42 3.29 -7.19
N ASP A 53 -18.35 3.72 -6.31
CA ASP A 53 -18.57 5.11 -5.99
C ASP A 53 -17.28 5.76 -5.45
N HIS A 54 -16.98 6.93 -5.99
CA HIS A 54 -15.74 7.63 -5.71
C HIS A 54 -15.64 8.04 -4.22
N ALA A 55 -16.69 8.63 -3.67
CA ALA A 55 -16.69 9.11 -2.29
C ALA A 55 -16.59 7.94 -1.29
N ALA A 56 -17.35 6.88 -1.52
CA ALA A 56 -17.31 5.66 -0.71
C ALA A 56 -15.94 4.97 -0.77
N ARG A 57 -15.28 4.97 -1.94
CA ARG A 57 -13.92 4.43 -2.09
C ARG A 57 -12.92 5.23 -1.28
N VAL A 58 -12.94 6.57 -1.39
CA VAL A 58 -12.05 7.45 -0.62
C VAL A 58 -12.27 7.29 0.89
N ALA A 59 -13.53 7.22 1.34
CA ALA A 59 -13.84 6.99 2.75
C ALA A 59 -13.29 5.63 3.26
N SER A 60 -13.40 4.58 2.45
CA SER A 60 -12.87 3.25 2.79
C SER A 60 -11.34 3.25 2.91
N LEU A 61 -10.64 3.90 1.97
CA LEU A 61 -9.18 4.03 2.00
C LEU A 61 -8.72 4.86 3.21
N THR A 62 -9.40 5.98 3.50
CA THR A 62 -9.10 6.84 4.65
C THR A 62 -9.25 6.06 5.96
N LYS A 63 -10.27 5.21 6.08
CA LYS A 63 -10.44 4.33 7.24
C LYS A 63 -9.24 3.40 7.42
N TRP A 64 -8.72 2.81 6.34
CA TRP A 64 -7.54 1.96 6.42
C TRP A 64 -6.29 2.75 6.79
N PHE A 65 -6.08 3.92 6.20
CA PHE A 65 -4.96 4.79 6.53
C PHE A 65 -4.94 5.15 8.02
N ASN A 66 -6.10 5.50 8.58
CA ASN A 66 -6.23 5.80 10.01
C ASN A 66 -5.99 4.57 10.89
N ALA A 67 -6.44 3.39 10.46
CA ALA A 67 -6.30 2.15 11.22
C ALA A 67 -4.85 1.67 11.34
N VAL A 68 -3.99 2.00 10.37
CA VAL A 68 -2.56 1.66 10.37
C VAL A 68 -1.66 2.87 10.66
N ASP A 69 -2.27 3.98 11.10
CA ASP A 69 -1.60 5.26 11.39
C ASP A 69 -0.65 5.71 10.28
N LEU A 70 -1.12 5.57 9.03
CA LEU A 70 -0.27 5.64 7.84
C LEU A 70 0.32 7.03 7.65
N TYR A 71 -0.47 8.08 7.90
CA TYR A 71 -0.05 9.46 7.82
C TYR A 71 0.04 10.05 9.23
N PRO A 72 0.97 10.98 9.48
CA PRO A 72 0.97 11.74 10.72
C PRO A 72 -0.40 12.39 10.91
N LYS A 73 -1.09 12.03 11.99
CA LYS A 73 -2.24 12.80 12.48
C LYS A 73 -1.65 14.13 12.89
N ALA A 74 -1.86 15.16 12.08
CA ALA A 74 -1.12 16.39 12.21
C ALA A 74 -1.22 16.94 13.64
N GLY A 75 -0.12 16.91 14.38
CA GLY A 75 0.20 17.94 15.34
C GLY A 75 0.57 19.17 14.54
N TRP A 76 -0.42 19.87 13.99
CA TRP A 76 -0.23 21.27 13.65
C TRP A 76 -0.02 21.97 14.99
N GLY A 77 1.23 22.26 15.31
CA GLY A 77 1.54 23.23 16.33
C GLY A 77 0.75 24.50 16.03
N GLN A 78 0.06 24.98 17.04
CA GLN A 78 -0.20 26.41 17.18
C GLN A 78 1.11 27.15 16.90
N GLY A 79 1.08 28.06 15.92
CA GLY A 79 2.19 28.91 15.51
C GLY A 79 1.74 29.82 14.38
#